data_AF-A0AAD7E783-F1
#
_entry.id   AF-A0AAD7E783-F1
#
_cell.length_a   1.000
_cell.length_b   1.000
_cell.length_c   1.000
_cell.angle_alpha   90.00
_cell.angle_beta   90.00
_cell.angle_gamma   90.00
#
_symmetry.space_group_name_H-M   'P 1'
#
loop_
_entity.id
_entity.type
_entity.pdbx_description
1 polymer ?
#
loop_
_entity_poly.entity_id
_entity_poly.type
_entity_poly.pdbx_seq_one_letter_code
_entity_poly.pdbx_strand_id
1 'polypeptide(L)'
;MQHLPLDIVVGILYDIACQAERSVRKWGFLGRYIDRLRFAVSVFHAFGHDWPCQVVYHPLKCEGFGFSNGEGCERFWHSISHPIAHLRISGLDTLDSQVKQGDEANLFKLAEWNQRRTLFSKKKRVEAERQLKKSSHSKEFLKAQWKEQVKAQTKPAPRRSNKIKYCCLQVVPRPEEKRLSPRSLSCATRPRPRKLSSRTVKRHCAALGVDEKFQLQKHTKSKFFQLRFDARAKKIRLRNLLRARKFEWERAERSSRRQQASEHKLCSHTEAAVKRRQPKINNLVREYKKICDAIGVEIREHRAPARTIPPERIDMRTLYALDVDDAIWQDVGLEDDEDRGVPPLWLSDDLVRSGIRAMLQIERADEEDAMLRKEARGLRIWFIEEWEVLNLAIENTGMSCPTKLWYILLI
;
A
#
# COMPACT_ATOMS: atom_id res chain seq x y z
N MET A 1 -13.83 13.97 -18.49
CA MET A 1 -13.57 15.11 -17.58
C MET A 1 -14.23 16.42 -18.02
N GLN A 2 -14.45 16.67 -19.33
CA GLN A 2 -15.06 17.93 -19.79
C GLN A 2 -16.51 18.12 -19.29
N HIS A 3 -17.25 17.04 -19.07
CA HIS A 3 -18.62 17.06 -18.54
C HIS A 3 -18.69 16.96 -17.00
N LEU A 4 -17.54 16.96 -16.31
CA LEU A 4 -17.53 16.93 -14.85
C LEU A 4 -17.37 18.37 -14.31
N PRO A 5 -18.13 18.75 -13.26
CA PRO A 5 -17.92 20.00 -12.54
C PRO A 5 -16.45 20.26 -12.21
N LEU A 6 -15.99 21.51 -12.28
CA LEU A 6 -14.57 21.87 -12.17
C LEU A 6 -13.96 21.55 -10.80
N ASP A 7 -14.78 21.51 -9.77
CA ASP A 7 -14.45 21.21 -8.38
C ASP A 7 -14.36 19.70 -8.07
N ILE A 8 -14.78 18.83 -8.99
CA ILE A 8 -14.65 17.38 -8.79
C ILE A 8 -13.18 16.95 -8.84
N VAL A 9 -12.78 16.27 -7.76
CA VAL A 9 -11.56 15.46 -7.65
C VAL A 9 -11.91 14.00 -7.92
N VAL A 10 -11.13 13.32 -8.76
CA VAL A 10 -11.31 11.90 -9.09
C VAL A 10 -10.18 11.09 -8.47
N GLY A 11 -10.56 10.13 -7.62
CA GLY A 11 -9.66 9.12 -7.08
C GLY A 11 -9.47 7.95 -8.05
N ILE A 12 -8.22 7.58 -8.30
CA ILE A 12 -7.83 6.43 -9.13
C ILE A 12 -7.18 5.40 -8.22
N LEU A 13 -7.83 4.24 -8.08
CA LEU A 13 -7.28 3.07 -7.43
C LEU A 13 -6.69 2.13 -8.48
N TYR A 14 -5.37 1.90 -8.43
CA TYR A 14 -4.70 1.05 -9.41
C TYR A 14 -3.48 0.34 -8.81
N ASP A 15 -3.23 -0.90 -9.23
CA ASP A 15 -2.20 -1.76 -8.66
C ASP A 15 -0.79 -1.14 -8.68
N ILE A 16 -0.50 -0.33 -9.69
CA ILE A 16 0.76 0.38 -9.86
C ILE A 16 0.57 1.90 -9.91
N ALA A 17 -0.42 2.43 -9.17
CA ALA A 17 -0.75 3.86 -9.17
C ALA A 17 0.48 4.75 -8.93
N CYS A 18 1.42 4.32 -8.08
CA CYS A 18 2.66 5.02 -7.80
C CYS A 18 3.59 5.17 -9.03
N GLN A 19 3.60 4.19 -9.94
CA GLN A 19 4.34 4.27 -11.19
C GLN A 19 3.56 5.05 -12.25
N ALA A 20 2.23 4.88 -12.25
CA ALA A 20 1.34 5.59 -13.16
C ALA A 20 1.41 7.11 -12.92
N GLU A 21 1.21 7.58 -11.68
CA GLU A 21 1.30 9.01 -11.35
C GLU A 21 2.68 9.57 -11.71
N ARG A 22 3.76 8.86 -11.35
CA ARG A 22 5.12 9.27 -11.71
C ARG A 22 5.29 9.44 -13.22
N SER A 23 4.74 8.52 -14.01
CA SER A 23 4.83 8.56 -15.47
C SER A 23 4.00 9.71 -16.04
N VAL A 24 2.78 9.89 -15.54
CA VAL A 24 1.90 10.99 -15.93
C VAL A 24 2.56 12.34 -15.69
N ARG A 25 3.13 12.55 -14.50
CA ARG A 25 3.85 13.79 -14.16
C ARG A 25 5.14 13.96 -14.96
N LYS A 26 5.92 12.90 -15.15
CA LYS A 26 7.20 12.95 -15.86
C LYS A 26 7.02 13.33 -17.33
N TRP A 27 6.00 12.79 -17.98
CA TRP A 27 5.77 12.97 -19.42
C TRP A 27 4.71 14.03 -19.74
N GLY A 28 4.16 14.70 -18.73
CA GLY A 28 3.12 15.72 -18.92
C GLY A 28 1.80 15.17 -19.45
N PHE A 29 1.49 13.90 -19.19
CA PHE A 29 0.20 13.32 -19.58
C PHE A 29 -0.94 13.94 -18.76
N LEU A 30 -2.15 13.92 -19.31
CA LEU A 30 -3.39 14.42 -18.68
C LEU A 30 -3.44 15.95 -18.45
N GLY A 31 -2.35 16.69 -18.70
CA GLY A 31 -2.30 18.15 -18.74
C GLY A 31 -3.02 18.81 -17.56
N ARG A 32 -3.94 19.73 -17.85
CA ARG A 32 -4.74 20.47 -16.84
C ARG A 32 -5.58 19.60 -15.90
N TYR A 33 -5.76 18.30 -16.18
CA TYR A 33 -6.58 17.42 -15.36
C TYR A 33 -5.79 16.78 -14.21
N ILE A 34 -4.45 16.82 -14.23
CA ILE A 34 -3.62 16.12 -13.24
C ILE A 34 -3.89 16.57 -11.80
N ASP A 35 -4.16 17.86 -11.59
CA ASP A 35 -4.40 18.41 -10.25
C ASP A 35 -5.74 17.97 -9.66
N ARG A 36 -6.65 17.54 -10.52
CA ARG A 36 -7.96 16.97 -10.18
C ARG A 36 -7.91 15.45 -9.98
N LEU A 37 -6.75 14.82 -10.16
CA LEU A 37 -6.57 13.39 -9.95
C LEU A 37 -5.87 13.12 -8.62
N ARG A 38 -6.30 12.06 -7.96
CA ARG A 38 -5.61 11.46 -6.82
C ARG A 38 -5.33 10.00 -7.14
N PHE A 39 -4.13 9.53 -6.84
CA PHE A 39 -3.73 8.16 -7.12
C PHE A 39 -3.53 7.42 -5.80
N ALA A 40 -4.09 6.22 -5.71
CA ALA A 40 -3.83 5.31 -4.61
C ALA A 40 -3.70 3.88 -5.13
N VAL A 41 -2.92 3.08 -4.42
CA VAL A 41 -2.78 1.65 -4.73
C VAL A 41 -3.93 0.91 -4.04
N SER A 42 -4.62 0.03 -4.76
CA SER A 42 -5.64 -0.85 -4.18
C SER A 42 -5.10 -1.54 -2.92
N VAL A 43 -5.93 -1.64 -1.86
CA VAL A 43 -5.46 -2.01 -0.50
C VAL A 43 -4.67 -3.32 -0.51
N PHE A 44 -5.14 -4.29 -1.29
CA PHE A 44 -4.47 -5.57 -1.44
C PHE A 44 -3.11 -5.45 -2.15
N HIS A 45 -3.03 -4.67 -3.23
CA HIS A 45 -1.79 -4.52 -3.98
C HIS A 45 -0.75 -3.74 -3.21
N ALA A 46 -1.16 -2.81 -2.32
CA ALA A 46 -0.26 -2.03 -1.50
C ALA A 46 0.70 -2.90 -0.67
N PHE A 47 0.27 -4.10 -0.24
CA PHE A 47 1.14 -5.07 0.45
C PHE A 47 2.32 -5.55 -0.41
N GLY A 48 2.14 -5.58 -1.74
CA GLY A 48 3.20 -5.89 -2.71
C GLY A 48 4.23 -4.78 -2.88
N HIS A 49 3.90 -3.55 -2.47
CA HIS A 49 4.79 -2.40 -2.58
C HIS A 49 5.65 -2.19 -1.33
N ASP A 50 6.74 -1.46 -1.50
CA ASP A 50 7.64 -1.06 -0.41
C ASP A 50 7.00 -0.05 0.52
N TRP A 51 7.51 0.04 1.75
CA TRP A 51 6.95 0.87 2.82
C TRP A 51 6.72 2.34 2.42
N PRO A 52 7.66 3.05 1.77
CA PRO A 52 7.43 4.43 1.37
C PRO A 52 6.25 4.59 0.39
N CYS A 53 6.02 3.59 -0.47
CA CYS A 53 4.87 3.57 -1.35
C CYS A 53 3.58 3.37 -0.55
N GLN A 54 3.56 2.47 0.43
CA GLN A 54 2.40 2.27 1.30
C GLN A 54 2.08 3.55 2.11
N VAL A 55 3.10 4.26 2.60
CA VAL A 55 2.92 5.52 3.34
C VAL A 55 2.24 6.59 2.47
N VAL A 56 2.56 6.65 1.18
CA VAL A 56 2.11 7.71 0.27
C VAL A 56 0.88 7.36 -0.56
N TYR A 57 0.66 6.08 -0.87
CA TYR A 57 -0.36 5.63 -1.82
C TYR A 57 -1.39 4.66 -1.22
N HIS A 58 -1.28 4.26 0.04
CA HIS A 58 -2.30 3.41 0.65
C HIS A 58 -3.59 4.21 0.89
N PRO A 59 -4.80 3.73 0.52
CA PRO A 59 -6.04 4.50 0.60
C PRO A 59 -6.34 5.01 2.02
N LEU A 60 -6.01 4.23 3.06
CA LEU A 60 -6.17 4.69 4.45
C LEU A 60 -5.21 5.80 4.87
N LYS A 61 -4.10 5.99 4.14
CA LYS A 61 -3.06 6.99 4.41
C LYS A 61 -3.15 8.20 3.45
N CYS A 62 -3.99 8.10 2.42
CA CYS A 62 -4.22 9.14 1.42
C CYS A 62 -5.60 9.78 1.58
N GLU A 63 -5.67 11.08 1.36
CA GLU A 63 -6.95 11.81 1.35
C GLU A 63 -7.78 11.48 0.09
N GLY A 64 -9.10 11.45 0.28
CA GLY A 64 -10.08 11.37 -0.81
C GLY A 64 -10.52 9.97 -1.21
N PHE A 65 -10.16 8.94 -0.44
CA PHE A 65 -10.56 7.55 -0.73
C PHE A 65 -11.48 6.94 0.35
N GLY A 66 -11.64 7.60 1.51
CA GLY A 66 -12.41 7.05 2.61
C GLY A 66 -11.96 5.62 2.98
N PHE A 67 -12.89 4.68 2.98
CA PHE A 67 -12.61 3.25 3.19
C PHE A 67 -12.62 2.41 1.91
N SER A 68 -12.45 3.03 0.74
CA SER A 68 -12.37 2.33 -0.54
C SER A 68 -11.18 1.38 -0.57
N ASN A 69 -11.43 0.11 -0.88
CA ASN A 69 -10.39 -0.93 -0.95
C ASN A 69 -9.87 -1.18 -2.36
N GLY A 70 -10.55 -0.66 -3.39
CA GLY A 70 -10.16 -0.80 -4.79
C GLY A 70 -10.58 -2.12 -5.44
N GLU A 71 -11.46 -2.91 -4.82
CA GLU A 71 -11.92 -4.21 -5.33
C GLU A 71 -13.13 -4.13 -6.30
N GLY A 72 -13.54 -2.91 -6.69
CA GLY A 72 -14.76 -2.71 -7.47
C GLY A 72 -14.72 -3.46 -8.80
N CYS A 73 -13.61 -3.33 -9.53
CA CYS A 73 -13.41 -4.01 -10.81
C CYS A 73 -13.42 -5.54 -10.62
N GLU A 74 -12.75 -6.07 -9.61
CA GLU A 74 -12.66 -7.50 -9.34
C GLU A 74 -14.03 -8.10 -9.01
N ARG A 75 -14.84 -7.38 -8.21
CA ARG A 75 -16.21 -7.80 -7.88
C ARG A 75 -17.10 -7.81 -9.11
N PHE A 76 -16.99 -6.78 -9.96
CA PHE A 76 -17.71 -6.72 -11.22
C PHE A 76 -17.30 -7.85 -12.16
N TRP A 77 -16.00 -8.05 -12.39
CA TRP A 77 -15.50 -9.16 -13.20
C TRP A 77 -15.92 -10.53 -12.67
N HIS A 78 -16.04 -10.67 -11.35
CA HIS A 78 -16.56 -11.88 -10.73
C HIS A 78 -18.05 -12.09 -11.06
N SER A 79 -18.90 -11.06 -10.94
CA SER A 79 -20.34 -11.17 -11.20
C SER A 79 -20.65 -11.54 -12.65
N ILE A 80 -19.84 -11.10 -13.61
CA ILE A 80 -20.00 -11.44 -15.04
C ILE A 80 -19.09 -12.59 -15.50
N SER A 81 -18.54 -13.37 -14.57
CA SER A 81 -17.56 -14.40 -14.92
C SER A 81 -18.17 -15.60 -15.67
N HIS A 82 -19.45 -15.88 -15.48
CA HIS A 82 -20.17 -17.00 -16.10
C HIS A 82 -20.21 -16.93 -17.64
N PRO A 83 -20.50 -15.77 -18.27
CA PRO A 83 -20.45 -15.63 -19.72
C PRO A 83 -19.03 -15.58 -20.31
N ILE A 84 -17.94 -15.46 -19.53
CA ILE A 84 -16.55 -15.38 -20.07
C ILE A 84 -16.21 -16.56 -20.98
N ALA A 85 -16.71 -17.76 -20.68
CA ALA A 85 -16.53 -18.93 -21.55
C ALA A 85 -17.24 -18.78 -22.91
N HIS A 86 -18.40 -18.12 -22.94
CA HIS A 86 -19.26 -17.93 -24.11
C HIS A 86 -18.85 -16.74 -24.98
N LEU A 87 -18.15 -15.75 -24.41
CA LEU A 87 -17.64 -14.55 -25.12
C LEU A 87 -16.49 -14.84 -26.08
N ARG A 88 -16.04 -16.11 -26.18
CA ARG A 88 -15.17 -16.55 -27.29
C ARG A 88 -15.95 -16.72 -28.60
N ILE A 89 -17.28 -16.80 -28.53
CA ILE A 89 -18.21 -17.04 -29.64
C ILE A 89 -19.17 -15.84 -29.81
N SER A 90 -19.51 -15.15 -28.72
CA SER A 90 -20.42 -13.99 -28.68
C SER A 90 -19.65 -12.66 -28.54
N GLY A 91 -20.19 -11.60 -29.16
CA GLY A 91 -19.54 -10.29 -29.29
C GLY A 91 -19.67 -9.36 -28.08
N LEU A 92 -19.15 -8.14 -28.24
CA LEU A 92 -19.18 -7.06 -27.24
C LEU A 92 -20.61 -6.71 -26.74
N ASP A 93 -21.63 -6.89 -27.58
CA ASP A 93 -23.02 -6.54 -27.24
C ASP A 93 -23.59 -7.40 -26.11
N THR A 94 -23.13 -8.66 -25.99
CA THR A 94 -23.51 -9.54 -24.88
C THR A 94 -22.89 -9.04 -23.56
N LEU A 95 -21.65 -8.55 -23.60
CA LEU A 95 -21.03 -7.91 -22.43
C LEU A 95 -21.76 -6.64 -22.03
N ASP A 96 -22.11 -5.79 -22.98
CA ASP A 96 -22.83 -4.53 -22.72
C ASP A 96 -24.20 -4.79 -22.09
N SER A 97 -24.94 -5.78 -22.59
CA SER A 97 -26.22 -6.20 -22.02
C SER A 97 -26.08 -6.73 -20.58
N GLN A 98 -25.01 -7.46 -20.28
CA GLN A 98 -24.72 -7.94 -18.93
C GLN A 98 -24.33 -6.82 -17.98
N VAL A 99 -23.60 -5.80 -18.46
CA VAL A 99 -23.29 -4.59 -17.68
C VAL A 99 -24.59 -3.89 -17.31
N LYS A 100 -25.46 -3.62 -18.29
CA LYS A 100 -26.76 -2.97 -18.08
C LYS A 100 -27.65 -3.74 -17.10
N GLN A 101 -27.76 -5.06 -17.27
CA GLN A 101 -28.51 -5.91 -16.34
C GLN A 101 -27.92 -5.86 -14.92
N GLY A 102 -26.59 -5.84 -14.81
CA GLY A 102 -25.89 -5.70 -13.53
C GLY A 102 -26.19 -4.37 -12.86
N ASP A 103 -26.17 -3.27 -13.63
CA ASP A 103 -26.46 -1.92 -13.14
C ASP A 103 -27.90 -1.81 -12.62
N GLU A 104 -28.88 -2.31 -13.39
CA GLU A 104 -30.29 -2.37 -12.96
C GLU A 104 -30.46 -3.18 -11.67
N ALA A 105 -29.85 -4.38 -11.60
CA ALA A 105 -29.93 -5.22 -10.41
C ALA A 105 -29.22 -4.61 -9.19
N ASN A 106 -28.18 -3.80 -9.40
CA ASN A 106 -27.44 -3.12 -8.33
C ASN A 106 -28.16 -1.87 -7.84
N LEU A 107 -28.91 -1.18 -8.71
CA LEU A 107 -29.66 0.03 -8.36
C LEU A 107 -30.63 -0.23 -7.20
N PHE A 108 -31.38 -1.34 -7.26
CA PHE A 108 -32.29 -1.77 -6.18
C PHE A 108 -31.57 -2.11 -4.87
N LYS A 109 -30.29 -2.45 -4.93
CA LYS A 109 -29.46 -2.81 -3.76
C LYS A 109 -28.67 -1.62 -3.22
N LEU A 110 -28.70 -0.47 -3.90
CA LEU A 110 -27.83 0.66 -3.58
C LEU A 110 -28.19 1.28 -2.21
N ALA A 111 -29.47 1.34 -1.86
CA ALA A 111 -29.92 1.78 -0.54
C ALA A 111 -29.42 0.86 0.58
N GLU A 112 -29.59 -0.46 0.43
CA GLU A 112 -29.09 -1.46 1.38
C GLU A 112 -27.54 -1.40 1.48
N TRP A 113 -26.86 -1.21 0.36
CA TRP A 113 -25.41 -1.03 0.33
C TRP A 113 -24.98 0.23 1.09
N ASN A 114 -25.63 1.37 0.85
CA ASN A 114 -25.34 2.63 1.53
C ASN A 114 -25.58 2.52 3.05
N GLN A 115 -26.68 1.89 3.46
CA GLN A 115 -26.98 1.65 4.87
C GLN A 115 -25.92 0.76 5.53
N ARG A 116 -25.60 -0.39 4.93
CA ARG A 116 -24.53 -1.28 5.44
C ARG A 116 -23.21 -0.56 5.53
N ARG A 117 -22.90 0.29 4.55
CA ARG A 117 -21.64 1.01 4.50
C ARG A 117 -21.56 2.13 5.54
N THR A 118 -22.67 2.81 5.80
CA THR A 118 -22.81 3.76 6.90
C THR A 118 -22.58 3.09 8.26
N LEU A 119 -23.16 1.91 8.50
CA LEU A 119 -22.94 1.16 9.73
C LEU A 119 -21.48 0.72 9.90
N PHE A 120 -20.85 0.28 8.81
CA PHE A 120 -19.42 -0.03 8.81
C PHE A 120 -18.55 1.18 9.18
N SER A 121 -18.79 2.33 8.55
CA SER A 121 -18.05 3.57 8.82
C SER A 121 -18.18 3.97 10.29
N LYS A 122 -19.41 3.99 10.81
CA LYS A 122 -19.69 4.26 12.23
C LYS A 122 -18.95 3.32 13.17
N LYS A 123 -18.97 2.01 12.89
CA LYS A 123 -18.25 1.02 13.72
C LYS A 123 -16.75 1.31 13.75
N LYS A 124 -16.15 1.60 12.59
CA LYS A 124 -14.72 1.92 12.49
C LYS A 124 -14.36 3.23 13.18
N ARG A 125 -15.20 4.25 13.05
CA ARG A 125 -15.07 5.52 13.76
C ARG A 125 -15.05 5.32 15.27
N VAL A 126 -16.00 4.58 15.83
CA VAL A 126 -16.08 4.32 17.29
C VAL A 126 -14.86 3.56 17.79
N GLU A 127 -14.39 2.57 17.03
CA GLU A 127 -13.16 1.83 17.34
C GLU A 127 -11.94 2.78 17.39
N ALA A 128 -11.78 3.63 16.38
CA ALA A 128 -10.69 4.58 16.28
C ALA A 128 -10.76 5.68 17.35
N GLU A 129 -11.94 6.23 17.65
CA GLU A 129 -12.13 7.22 18.72
C GLU A 129 -11.75 6.66 20.10
N ARG A 130 -12.03 5.38 20.36
CA ARG A 130 -11.59 4.71 21.58
C ARG A 130 -10.06 4.61 21.65
N GLN A 131 -9.40 4.27 20.54
CA GLN A 131 -7.94 4.22 20.50
C GLN A 131 -7.30 5.62 20.64
N LEU A 132 -7.90 6.63 20.01
CA LEU A 132 -7.45 8.02 20.13
C LEU A 132 -7.53 8.50 21.59
N LYS A 133 -8.64 8.22 22.28
CA LYS A 133 -8.78 8.53 23.72
C LYS A 133 -7.70 7.83 24.57
N LYS A 134 -7.36 6.58 24.27
CA LYS A 134 -6.29 5.85 24.97
C LYS A 134 -4.91 6.49 24.75
N SER A 135 -4.66 7.03 23.56
CA SER A 135 -3.38 7.69 23.26
C SER A 135 -3.15 8.97 24.07
N SER A 136 -4.21 9.59 24.61
CA SER A 136 -4.13 10.84 25.39
C SER A 136 -3.44 12.01 24.66
N HIS A 137 -3.38 11.98 23.33
CA HIS A 137 -2.81 13.03 22.50
C HIS A 137 -3.87 13.75 21.67
N SER A 138 -3.64 15.03 21.37
CA SER A 138 -4.52 15.80 20.49
C SER A 138 -4.35 15.39 19.02
N LYS A 139 -5.41 15.57 18.22
CA LYS A 139 -5.36 15.26 16.78
C LYS A 139 -4.31 16.11 16.07
N GLU A 140 -4.15 17.37 16.47
CA GLU A 140 -3.21 18.33 15.89
C GLU A 140 -1.76 17.88 16.09
N PHE A 141 -1.43 17.41 17.30
CA PHE A 141 -0.12 16.86 17.62
C PHE A 141 0.16 15.61 16.77
N LEU A 142 -0.80 14.68 16.70
CA LEU A 142 -0.64 13.45 15.93
C LEU A 142 -0.50 13.72 14.43
N LYS A 143 -1.19 14.74 13.89
CA LYS A 143 -1.01 15.18 12.49
C LYS A 143 0.41 15.71 12.24
N ALA A 144 0.96 16.49 13.17
CA ALA A 144 2.34 16.98 13.06
C ALA A 144 3.34 15.82 13.06
N GLN A 145 3.16 14.86 13.96
CA GLN A 145 3.95 13.63 14.04
C GLN A 145 3.85 12.78 12.78
N TRP A 146 2.64 12.61 12.22
CA TRP A 146 2.43 11.91 10.96
C TRP A 146 3.15 12.59 9.78
N LYS A 147 3.07 13.92 9.68
CA LYS A 147 3.80 14.68 8.63
C LYS A 147 5.31 14.49 8.74
N GLU A 148 5.85 14.49 9.96
CA GLU A 148 7.27 14.24 10.20
C GLU A 148 7.67 12.82 9.81
N GLN A 149 6.84 11.82 10.15
CA GLN A 149 7.02 10.44 9.75
C GLN A 149 7.06 10.30 8.22
N VAL A 150 6.06 10.83 7.51
CA VAL A 150 5.99 10.78 6.04
C VAL A 150 7.24 11.41 5.46
N LYS A 151 7.64 12.59 5.92
CA LYS A 151 8.84 13.30 5.45
C LYS A 151 10.12 12.51 5.72
N ALA A 152 10.23 11.82 6.85
CA ALA A 152 11.40 11.03 7.19
C ALA A 152 11.50 9.75 6.35
N GLN A 153 10.38 9.05 6.15
CA GLN A 153 10.32 7.72 5.53
C GLN A 153 10.23 7.75 4.00
N THR A 154 9.95 8.91 3.40
CA THR A 154 9.88 9.10 1.94
C THR A 154 11.08 9.83 1.36
N LYS A 155 12.12 10.10 2.15
CA LYS A 155 13.34 10.77 1.68
C LYS A 155 13.94 9.99 0.50
N PRO A 156 14.32 10.67 -0.60
CA PRO A 156 15.06 10.02 -1.67
C PRO A 156 16.33 9.39 -1.10
N ALA A 157 16.62 8.15 -1.51
CA ALA A 157 17.92 7.56 -1.19
C ALA A 157 19.03 8.50 -1.70
N PRO A 158 20.12 8.69 -0.93
CA PRO A 158 21.22 9.55 -1.35
C PRO A 158 21.69 9.14 -2.75
N ARG A 159 21.80 10.12 -3.66
CA ARG A 159 22.23 9.89 -5.04
C ARG A 159 23.62 9.26 -5.04
N ARG A 160 23.69 7.94 -5.23
CA ARG A 160 24.94 7.25 -5.53
C ARG A 160 25.43 7.77 -6.88
N SER A 161 26.65 8.32 -6.93
CA SER A 161 27.29 8.64 -8.20
C SER A 161 27.43 7.34 -9.01
N ASN A 162 27.13 7.39 -10.31
CA ASN A 162 27.02 6.23 -11.22
C ASN A 162 28.33 5.45 -11.47
N LYS A 163 29.30 5.42 -10.54
CA LYS A 163 30.62 4.80 -10.72
C LYS A 163 30.88 3.54 -9.88
N ILE A 164 29.89 3.02 -9.15
CA ILE A 164 30.02 1.73 -8.46
C ILE A 164 28.90 0.80 -8.90
N LYS A 165 29.09 0.15 -10.06
CA LYS A 165 28.41 -1.12 -10.35
C LYS A 165 29.09 -2.16 -9.46
N TYR A 166 28.49 -2.51 -8.32
CA TYR A 166 28.37 -3.88 -7.80
C TYR A 166 27.51 -3.91 -6.52
N CYS A 167 26.48 -4.76 -6.58
CA CYS A 167 25.89 -5.57 -5.52
C CYS A 167 25.12 -4.94 -4.35
N CYS A 168 23.79 -4.83 -4.49
CA CYS A 168 22.87 -5.54 -3.58
C CYS A 168 21.54 -5.81 -4.32
N LEU A 169 21.01 -7.02 -4.18
CA LEU A 169 20.11 -7.70 -5.12
C LEU A 169 18.76 -7.00 -5.40
N GLN A 170 18.56 -6.62 -6.65
CA GLN A 170 17.32 -6.86 -7.40
C GLN A 170 17.73 -7.48 -8.74
N VAL A 171 17.81 -8.81 -8.80
CA VAL A 171 18.02 -9.52 -10.07
C VAL A 171 16.64 -9.67 -10.73
N VAL A 172 16.35 -8.77 -11.66
CA VAL A 172 15.41 -9.06 -12.76
C VAL A 172 16.30 -9.34 -13.97
N PRO A 173 16.30 -10.56 -14.53
CA PRO A 173 17.11 -10.85 -15.70
C PRO A 173 16.49 -10.15 -16.92
N ARG A 174 17.24 -9.21 -17.53
CA ARG A 174 16.96 -8.75 -18.90
C ARG A 174 17.73 -9.63 -19.88
N PRO A 175 17.13 -10.02 -21.01
CA PRO A 175 17.80 -10.80 -22.04
C PRO A 175 18.84 -9.96 -22.79
N GLU A 176 19.83 -10.68 -23.30
CA GLU A 176 21.13 -10.24 -23.80
C GLU A 176 21.05 -9.43 -25.11
N GLU A 177 21.69 -8.27 -25.14
CA GLU A 177 22.04 -7.58 -26.38
C GLU A 177 23.55 -7.63 -26.60
N LYS A 178 23.89 -7.86 -27.86
CA LYS A 178 25.18 -8.35 -28.35
C LYS A 178 26.33 -7.35 -28.17
N ARG A 179 27.48 -7.95 -27.88
CA ARG A 179 28.81 -7.38 -27.64
C ARG A 179 29.36 -6.68 -28.89
N LEU A 180 29.71 -5.40 -28.78
CA LEU A 180 30.63 -4.70 -29.69
C LEU A 180 32.01 -4.57 -29.01
N SER A 181 33.08 -4.85 -29.76
CA SER A 181 34.46 -4.96 -29.28
C SER A 181 35.11 -3.60 -28.96
N PRO A 182 36.14 -3.56 -28.09
CA PRO A 182 36.85 -2.32 -27.77
C PRO A 182 37.94 -2.04 -28.81
N ARG A 183 37.78 -0.94 -29.57
CA ARG A 183 38.90 -0.30 -30.28
C ARG A 183 39.73 0.50 -29.27
N SER A 184 41.04 0.29 -29.35
CA SER A 184 42.12 0.95 -28.63
C SER A 184 42.08 2.47 -28.77
N LEU A 185 42.25 3.18 -27.65
CA LEU A 185 42.69 4.58 -27.64
C LEU A 185 43.87 4.70 -26.68
N SER A 186 44.98 5.11 -27.29
CA SER A 186 46.32 5.22 -26.75
C SER A 186 46.47 6.40 -25.78
N CYS A 187 47.51 6.22 -24.95
CA CYS A 187 48.20 7.16 -24.07
C CYS A 187 48.00 8.66 -24.35
N ALA A 188 47.54 9.39 -23.34
CA ALA A 188 47.82 10.82 -23.18
C ALA A 188 48.49 11.05 -21.81
N THR A 189 49.77 11.40 -21.88
CA THR A 189 50.61 12.14 -20.91
C THR A 189 50.05 12.38 -19.50
N ARG A 190 50.68 11.75 -18.50
CA ARG A 190 50.49 12.04 -17.07
C ARG A 190 50.98 13.46 -16.73
N PRO A 191 50.13 14.35 -16.16
CA PRO A 191 50.61 15.55 -15.48
C PRO A 191 51.19 15.16 -14.11
N ARG A 192 52.32 15.76 -13.75
CA ARG A 192 52.97 15.66 -12.42
C ARG A 192 51.99 16.00 -11.29
N PRO A 193 52.06 15.34 -10.12
CA PRO A 193 51.08 15.53 -9.06
C PRO A 193 51.24 16.92 -8.42
N ARG A 194 50.30 17.83 -8.69
CA ARG A 194 50.10 19.00 -7.83
C ARG A 194 49.64 18.51 -6.47
N LYS A 195 50.24 19.00 -5.38
CA LYS A 195 49.80 18.71 -4.00
C LYS A 195 48.35 19.21 -3.84
N LEU A 196 47.36 18.31 -3.95
CA LEU A 196 45.96 18.64 -3.68
C LEU A 196 45.81 18.92 -2.18
N SER A 197 45.07 19.98 -1.84
CA SER A 197 44.75 20.28 -0.44
C SER A 197 44.02 19.09 0.21
N SER A 198 44.28 18.85 1.49
CA SER A 198 43.62 17.80 2.29
C SER A 198 42.08 17.86 2.19
N ARG A 199 41.49 19.06 2.07
CA ARG A 199 40.05 19.25 1.89
C ARG A 199 39.55 18.77 0.53
N THR A 200 40.31 18.97 -0.54
CA THR A 200 39.97 18.50 -1.89
C THR A 200 40.08 16.98 -1.97
N VAL A 201 41.10 16.39 -1.34
CA VAL A 201 41.26 14.94 -1.23
C VAL A 201 40.11 14.33 -0.42
N LYS A 202 39.75 14.89 0.74
CA LYS A 202 38.59 14.42 1.54
C LYS A 202 37.27 14.49 0.76
N ARG A 203 37.02 15.59 0.03
CA ARG A 203 35.83 15.70 -0.83
C ARG A 203 35.79 14.66 -1.94
N HIS A 204 36.94 14.38 -2.56
CA HIS A 204 37.03 13.32 -3.57
C HIS A 204 36.91 11.92 -2.97
N CYS A 205 37.51 11.65 -1.81
CA CYS A 205 37.35 10.37 -1.09
C CYS A 205 35.89 10.10 -0.70
N ALA A 206 35.18 11.11 -0.19
CA ALA A 206 33.75 11.04 0.10
C ALA A 206 32.92 10.83 -1.18
N ALA A 207 33.21 11.55 -2.26
CA ALA A 207 32.50 11.39 -3.54
C ALA A 207 32.77 10.04 -4.25
N LEU A 208 33.91 9.40 -3.94
CA LEU A 208 34.32 8.08 -4.45
C LEU A 208 33.91 6.92 -3.53
N GLY A 209 33.25 7.18 -2.40
CA GLY A 209 32.82 6.17 -1.43
C GLY A 209 33.99 5.45 -0.76
N VAL A 210 35.18 6.06 -0.69
CA VAL A 210 36.36 5.46 -0.05
C VAL A 210 36.16 5.35 1.45
N ASP A 211 35.55 6.37 2.05
CA ASP A 211 35.19 6.38 3.48
C ASP A 211 34.10 5.33 3.78
N GLU A 212 33.11 5.17 2.89
CA GLU A 212 32.07 4.15 2.99
C GLU A 212 32.63 2.73 2.89
N LYS A 213 33.64 2.49 2.04
CA LYS A 213 34.34 1.18 1.95
C LYS A 213 35.16 0.88 3.20
N PHE A 214 35.83 1.87 3.77
CA PHE A 214 36.58 1.70 5.02
C PHE A 214 35.64 1.47 6.21
N GLN A 215 34.54 2.23 6.28
CA GLN A 215 33.47 1.98 7.23
C GLN A 215 32.88 0.58 7.02
N LEU A 216 32.55 0.17 5.79
CA LEU A 216 32.05 -1.17 5.51
C LEU A 216 33.02 -2.25 6.00
N GLN A 217 34.33 -2.11 5.79
CA GLN A 217 35.33 -3.05 6.32
C GLN A 217 35.36 -3.08 7.86
N LYS A 218 35.18 -1.92 8.52
CA LYS A 218 35.07 -1.80 9.98
C LYS A 218 33.76 -2.44 10.50
N HIS A 219 32.62 -2.15 9.88
CA HIS A 219 31.31 -2.71 10.21
C HIS A 219 31.23 -4.21 9.93
N THR A 220 31.85 -4.69 8.84
CA THR A 220 31.95 -6.14 8.54
C THR A 220 32.66 -6.91 9.66
N LYS A 221 33.57 -6.27 10.41
CA LYS A 221 34.27 -6.89 11.54
C LYS A 221 33.51 -6.79 12.87
N SER A 222 32.51 -5.91 12.97
CA SER A 222 31.73 -5.76 14.19
C SER A 222 30.56 -6.74 14.23
N LYS A 223 30.52 -7.56 15.28
CA LYS A 223 29.47 -8.55 15.52
C LYS A 223 28.07 -7.90 15.57
N PHE A 224 27.95 -6.70 16.14
CA PHE A 224 26.69 -5.96 16.19
C PHE A 224 26.15 -5.64 14.79
N PHE A 225 27.00 -5.14 13.89
CA PHE A 225 26.60 -4.80 12.53
C PHE A 225 26.30 -6.06 11.71
N GLN A 226 27.05 -7.15 11.88
CA GLN A 226 26.72 -8.45 11.27
C GLN A 226 25.32 -8.93 11.68
N LEU A 227 25.03 -8.94 13.00
CA LEU A 227 23.70 -9.32 13.51
C LEU A 227 22.60 -8.44 12.93
N ARG A 228 22.87 -7.15 12.75
CA ARG A 228 21.91 -6.21 12.19
C ARG A 228 21.69 -6.40 10.68
N PHE A 229 22.74 -6.65 9.91
CA PHE A 229 22.61 -7.03 8.50
C PHE A 229 21.81 -8.32 8.33
N ASP A 230 22.09 -9.32 9.18
CA ASP A 230 21.36 -10.58 9.19
C ASP A 230 19.89 -10.38 9.58
N ALA A 231 19.61 -9.57 10.60
CA ALA A 231 18.24 -9.21 10.98
C ALA A 231 17.47 -8.58 9.81
N ARG A 232 18.10 -7.61 9.12
CA ARG A 232 17.51 -6.94 7.97
C ARG A 232 17.27 -7.91 6.80
N ALA A 233 18.25 -8.75 6.48
CA ALA A 233 18.12 -9.75 5.43
C ALA A 233 16.98 -10.74 5.73
N LYS A 234 16.86 -11.21 6.98
CA LYS A 234 15.75 -12.08 7.41
C LYS A 234 14.41 -11.37 7.38
N LYS A 235 14.35 -10.09 7.78
CA LYS A 235 13.13 -9.29 7.72
C LYS A 235 12.64 -9.09 6.27
N ILE A 236 13.55 -8.79 5.34
CA ILE A 236 13.24 -8.72 3.90
C ILE A 236 12.73 -10.06 3.37
N ARG A 237 13.41 -11.16 3.70
CA ARG A 237 12.98 -12.51 3.30
C ARG A 237 11.59 -12.85 3.85
N LEU A 238 11.33 -12.49 5.10
CA LEU A 238 10.04 -12.70 5.74
C LEU A 238 8.93 -11.88 5.06
N ARG A 239 9.17 -10.59 4.77
CA ARG A 239 8.24 -9.74 3.99
C ARG A 239 7.88 -10.40 2.67
N ASN A 240 8.88 -10.89 1.91
CA ASN A 240 8.66 -11.52 0.62
C ASN A 240 7.82 -12.81 0.73
N LEU A 241 8.07 -13.63 1.75
CA LEU A 241 7.31 -14.86 1.99
C LEU A 241 5.87 -14.56 2.44
N LEU A 242 5.66 -13.55 3.28
CA LEU A 242 4.32 -13.15 3.70
C LEU A 242 3.53 -12.52 2.55
N ARG A 243 4.17 -11.69 1.73
CA ARG A 243 3.60 -11.19 0.48
C ARG A 243 3.16 -12.36 -0.39
N ALA A 244 4.08 -13.26 -0.75
CA ALA A 244 3.77 -14.43 -1.59
C ALA A 244 2.63 -15.27 -1.02
N ARG A 245 2.64 -15.54 0.30
CA ARG A 245 1.57 -16.25 0.99
C ARG A 245 0.22 -15.54 0.85
N LYS A 246 0.19 -14.22 1.07
CA LYS A 246 -1.05 -13.41 1.00
C LYS A 246 -1.64 -13.45 -0.41
N PHE A 247 -0.80 -13.32 -1.44
CA PHE A 247 -1.21 -13.48 -2.84
C PHE A 247 -1.69 -14.90 -3.17
N GLU A 248 -1.02 -15.94 -2.67
CA GLU A 248 -1.42 -17.34 -2.87
C GLU A 248 -2.76 -17.66 -2.19
N TRP A 249 -2.95 -17.20 -0.95
CA TRP A 249 -4.17 -17.46 -0.19
C TRP A 249 -5.38 -16.79 -0.81
N GLU A 250 -5.25 -15.54 -1.26
CA GLU A 250 -6.38 -14.87 -1.92
C GLU A 250 -6.71 -15.50 -3.28
N ARG A 251 -5.71 -15.98 -4.03
CA ARG A 251 -5.96 -16.73 -5.26
C ARG A 251 -6.79 -18.00 -4.99
N ALA A 252 -6.49 -18.70 -3.90
CA ALA A 252 -7.28 -19.85 -3.44
C ALA A 252 -8.70 -19.43 -3.04
N GLU A 253 -8.84 -18.38 -2.24
CA GLU A 253 -10.14 -17.86 -1.80
C GLU A 253 -11.03 -17.40 -2.97
N ARG A 254 -10.46 -16.71 -3.96
CA ARG A 254 -11.16 -16.28 -5.18
C ARG A 254 -11.62 -17.47 -6.03
N SER A 255 -10.83 -18.55 -6.09
CA SER A 255 -11.21 -19.78 -6.80
C SER A 255 -12.34 -20.52 -6.07
N SER A 256 -12.28 -20.60 -4.73
CA SER A 256 -13.37 -21.16 -3.90
C SER A 256 -14.70 -20.42 -4.07
N ARG A 257 -14.69 -19.09 -4.18
CA ARG A 257 -15.91 -18.28 -4.38
C ARG A 257 -16.57 -18.50 -5.75
N ARG A 258 -15.84 -19.00 -6.75
CA ARG A 258 -16.36 -19.25 -8.11
C ARG A 258 -17.23 -20.53 -8.23
N GLN A 259 -17.37 -21.33 -7.17
CA GLN A 259 -18.27 -22.49 -7.09
C GLN A 259 -18.23 -23.47 -8.29
N GLN A 260 -17.09 -23.62 -8.98
CA GLN A 260 -16.93 -24.67 -9.99
C GLN A 260 -16.37 -25.94 -9.32
N ALA A 261 -17.11 -27.05 -9.41
CA ALA A 261 -16.75 -28.33 -8.77
C ALA A 261 -15.37 -28.87 -9.19
N SER A 262 -14.88 -28.51 -10.39
CA SER A 262 -13.56 -28.87 -10.90
C SER A 262 -12.41 -28.14 -10.20
N GLU A 263 -12.63 -26.92 -9.68
CA GLU A 263 -11.59 -26.10 -9.05
C GLU A 263 -11.43 -26.37 -7.54
N HIS A 264 -12.39 -27.05 -6.89
CA HIS A 264 -12.33 -27.33 -5.46
C HIS A 264 -11.09 -28.17 -5.05
N LYS A 265 -10.67 -29.11 -5.91
CA LYS A 265 -9.42 -29.89 -5.72
C LYS A 265 -8.17 -29.02 -5.85
N LEU A 266 -8.21 -28.02 -6.74
CA LEU A 266 -7.09 -27.08 -6.92
C LEU A 266 -7.00 -26.15 -5.71
N CYS A 267 -8.13 -25.63 -5.21
CA CYS A 267 -8.17 -24.80 -4.03
C CYS A 267 -7.65 -25.54 -2.79
N SER A 268 -8.16 -26.75 -2.52
CA SER A 268 -7.69 -27.55 -1.38
C SER A 268 -6.19 -27.87 -1.48
N HIS A 269 -5.68 -28.14 -2.67
CA HIS A 269 -4.25 -28.35 -2.90
C HIS A 269 -3.43 -27.07 -2.68
N THR A 270 -3.93 -25.91 -3.11
CA THR A 270 -3.28 -24.61 -2.84
C THR A 270 -3.30 -24.24 -1.35
N GLU A 271 -4.41 -24.46 -0.65
CA GLU A 271 -4.50 -24.24 0.80
C GLU A 271 -3.54 -25.16 1.56
N ALA A 272 -3.48 -26.44 1.19
CA ALA A 272 -2.53 -27.39 1.75
C ALA A 272 -1.07 -26.99 1.44
N ALA A 273 -0.78 -26.47 0.25
CA ALA A 273 0.53 -25.94 -0.11
C ALA A 273 0.91 -24.71 0.74
N VAL A 274 -0.03 -23.78 0.97
CA VAL A 274 0.19 -22.61 1.83
C VAL A 274 0.44 -23.03 3.28
N LYS A 275 -0.35 -23.97 3.80
CA LYS A 275 -0.17 -24.54 5.16
C LYS A 275 1.18 -25.25 5.29
N ARG A 276 1.62 -26.02 4.28
CA ARG A 276 2.94 -26.69 4.25
C ARG A 276 4.12 -25.72 4.32
N ARG A 277 3.97 -24.48 3.82
CA ARG A 277 5.04 -23.46 3.86
C ARG A 277 5.06 -22.67 5.18
N GLN A 278 4.05 -22.80 6.03
CA GLN A 278 3.92 -22.08 7.29
C GLN A 278 5.04 -22.37 8.32
N PRO A 279 5.52 -23.62 8.47
CA PRO A 279 6.65 -23.91 9.37
C PRO A 279 7.92 -23.15 9.00
N LYS A 280 8.19 -22.96 7.70
CA LYS A 280 9.35 -22.19 7.21
C LYS A 280 9.26 -20.72 7.63
N ILE A 281 8.07 -20.13 7.55
CA ILE A 281 7.81 -18.75 7.99
C ILE A 281 8.00 -18.65 9.51
N ASN A 282 7.42 -19.58 10.27
CA ASN A 282 7.57 -19.64 11.72
C ASN A 282 9.05 -19.79 12.14
N ASN A 283 9.82 -20.63 11.46
CA ASN A 283 11.26 -20.80 11.73
C ASN A 283 12.03 -19.51 11.48
N LEU A 284 11.77 -18.82 10.36
CA LEU A 284 12.40 -17.53 10.08
C LEU A 284 12.06 -16.46 11.14
N VAL A 285 10.83 -16.44 11.65
CA VAL A 285 10.45 -15.53 12.74
C VAL A 285 11.16 -15.88 14.04
N ARG A 286 11.28 -17.17 14.40
CA ARG A 286 12.05 -17.60 15.56
C ARG A 286 13.52 -17.20 15.45
N GLU A 287 14.12 -17.39 14.27
CA GLU A 287 15.48 -16.97 14.00
C GLU A 287 15.65 -15.45 14.08
N TYR A 288 14.70 -14.68 13.53
CA TYR A 288 14.71 -13.21 13.64
C TYR A 288 14.61 -12.76 15.11
N LYS A 289 13.73 -13.38 15.91
CA LYS A 289 13.63 -13.10 17.35
C LYS A 289 14.95 -13.35 18.08
N LYS A 290 15.61 -14.48 17.81
CA LYS A 290 16.93 -14.79 18.37
C LYS A 290 17.98 -13.73 18.02
N ILE A 291 17.96 -13.22 16.78
CA ILE A 291 18.87 -12.14 16.37
C ILE A 291 18.52 -10.83 17.09
N CYS A 292 17.24 -10.50 17.25
CA CYS A 292 16.82 -9.33 18.03
C CYS A 292 17.29 -9.41 19.49
N ASP A 293 17.23 -10.61 20.09
CA ASP A 293 17.71 -10.85 21.45
C ASP A 293 19.23 -10.68 21.54
N ALA A 294 19.98 -11.21 20.56
CA ALA A 294 21.42 -11.01 20.46
C ALA A 294 21.80 -9.54 20.28
N ILE A 295 21.06 -8.78 19.45
CA ILE A 295 21.24 -7.33 19.31
C ILE A 295 20.98 -6.62 20.65
N GLY A 296 19.93 -7.01 21.38
CA GLY A 296 19.64 -6.48 22.71
C GLY A 296 20.73 -6.77 23.75
N VAL A 297 21.42 -7.90 23.64
CA VAL A 297 22.61 -8.21 24.46
C VAL A 297 23.77 -7.27 24.12
N GLU A 298 24.10 -7.10 22.83
CA GLU A 298 25.17 -6.20 22.39
C GLU A 298 24.92 -4.73 22.78
N ILE A 299 23.64 -4.30 22.86
CA ILE A 299 23.24 -2.98 23.36
C ILE A 299 23.49 -2.86 24.87
N ARG A 300 23.06 -3.86 25.66
CA ARG A 300 23.26 -3.87 27.13
C ARG A 300 24.73 -3.92 27.52
N GLU A 301 25.56 -4.59 26.74
CA GLU A 301 27.00 -4.72 26.97
C GLU A 301 27.80 -3.54 26.40
N HIS A 302 27.13 -2.45 25.98
CA HIS A 302 27.74 -1.22 25.44
C HIS A 302 28.69 -1.43 24.25
N ARG A 303 28.52 -2.53 23.50
CA ARG A 303 29.27 -2.83 22.27
C ARG A 303 28.59 -2.33 21.00
N ALA A 304 27.33 -1.92 21.11
CA ALA A 304 26.60 -1.21 20.07
C ALA A 304 26.92 0.30 20.09
N PRO A 305 26.79 1.01 18.95
CA PRO A 305 26.85 2.46 18.92
C PRO A 305 25.90 3.11 19.92
N ALA A 306 26.28 4.27 20.45
CA ALA A 306 25.46 5.01 21.42
C ALA A 306 24.06 5.30 20.86
N ARG A 307 23.03 5.21 21.72
CA ARG A 307 21.61 5.47 21.38
C ARG A 307 20.99 4.52 20.34
N THR A 308 21.56 3.32 20.18
CA THR A 308 20.94 2.27 19.34
C THR A 308 19.57 1.86 19.88
N ILE A 309 18.54 1.92 19.02
CA ILE A 309 17.20 1.40 19.30
C ILE A 309 17.16 -0.10 18.96
N PRO A 310 16.70 -0.98 19.86
CA PRO A 310 16.55 -2.39 19.55
C PRO A 310 15.49 -2.62 18.45
N PRO A 311 15.72 -3.55 17.52
CA PRO A 311 14.72 -3.88 16.49
C PRO A 311 13.42 -4.41 17.11
N GLU A 312 12.28 -3.97 16.56
CA GLU A 312 10.96 -4.40 17.01
C GLU A 312 10.75 -5.91 16.74
N ARG A 313 10.30 -6.64 17.76
CA ARG A 313 10.02 -8.08 17.69
C ARG A 313 8.71 -8.32 16.93
N ILE A 314 8.71 -9.30 16.04
CA ILE A 314 7.52 -9.66 15.25
C ILE A 314 6.67 -10.64 16.06
N ASP A 315 5.42 -10.29 16.36
CA ASP A 315 4.47 -11.22 17.00
C ASP A 315 4.02 -12.30 16.01
N MET A 316 4.01 -13.56 16.45
CA MET A 316 3.57 -14.69 15.63
C MET A 316 2.05 -14.80 15.57
N ARG A 317 1.33 -14.25 16.56
CA ARG A 317 -0.14 -14.35 16.64
C ARG A 317 -0.83 -13.54 15.55
N THR A 318 -0.34 -12.33 15.30
CA THR A 318 -0.88 -11.41 14.29
C THR A 318 -0.21 -11.52 12.93
N LEU A 319 0.88 -12.29 12.82
CA LEU A 319 1.73 -12.41 11.63
C LEU A 319 0.96 -12.69 10.32
N TYR A 320 -0.08 -13.53 10.42
CA TYR A 320 -0.84 -14.01 9.25
C TYR A 320 -2.04 -13.12 8.91
N ALA A 321 -2.49 -12.27 9.83
CA ALA A 321 -3.51 -11.27 9.55
C ALA A 321 -2.97 -10.16 8.64
N LEU A 322 -1.65 -9.87 8.76
CA LEU A 322 -0.86 -8.95 7.95
C LEU A 322 -1.60 -7.67 7.55
N ASP A 323 -1.46 -6.65 8.38
CA ASP A 323 -2.00 -5.31 8.17
C ASP A 323 -0.91 -4.35 7.65
N VAL A 324 -1.31 -3.27 6.98
CA VAL A 324 -0.42 -2.23 6.44
C VAL A 324 0.23 -1.39 7.53
N ASP A 325 -0.20 -1.54 8.78
CA ASP A 325 0.36 -0.83 9.92
C ASP A 325 1.26 -1.71 10.79
N ASP A 326 1.45 -2.97 10.40
CA ASP A 326 2.29 -3.92 11.12
C ASP A 326 3.77 -3.51 11.12
N ALA A 327 4.42 -3.74 12.25
CA ALA A 327 5.84 -3.49 12.48
C ALA A 327 6.79 -4.17 11.49
N ILE A 328 6.30 -5.19 10.78
CA ILE A 328 7.08 -5.88 9.77
C ILE A 328 7.47 -4.95 8.62
N TRP A 329 6.65 -3.96 8.28
CA TRP A 329 6.92 -3.06 7.15
C TRP A 329 7.97 -2.00 7.44
N GLN A 330 8.21 -1.69 8.72
CA GLN A 330 9.14 -0.66 9.16
C GLN A 330 10.52 -1.28 9.42
N ASP A 331 11.61 -0.54 9.22
CA ASP A 331 12.99 -1.01 9.49
C ASP A 331 13.57 -0.39 10.79
N VAL A 332 12.72 -0.14 11.78
CA VAL A 332 13.11 0.43 13.09
C VAL A 332 14.26 -0.35 13.72
N GLY A 333 15.34 0.35 14.10
CA GLY A 333 16.55 -0.24 14.69
C GLY A 333 17.51 -0.90 13.68
N LEU A 334 17.13 -0.97 12.40
CA LEU A 334 17.91 -1.61 11.32
C LEU A 334 18.46 -0.61 10.28
N GLU A 335 18.23 0.70 10.45
CA GLU A 335 18.66 1.79 9.56
C GLU A 335 20.01 2.40 9.94
N ASP A 336 20.91 2.61 8.96
CA ASP A 336 22.35 2.95 9.09
C ASP A 336 22.67 4.38 9.56
N ASP A 337 21.69 5.08 10.10
CA ASP A 337 21.87 6.47 10.51
C ASP A 337 22.48 6.53 11.92
N GLU A 338 23.80 6.62 11.98
CA GLU A 338 24.59 6.83 13.21
C GLU A 338 24.30 8.21 13.88
N ASP A 339 23.60 9.12 13.20
CA ASP A 339 23.49 10.55 13.55
C ASP A 339 22.09 11.05 13.96
N ARG A 340 21.12 10.17 14.25
CA ARG A 340 19.83 10.67 14.77
C ARG A 340 19.95 10.93 16.27
N GLY A 341 19.57 12.14 16.69
CA GLY A 341 19.50 12.57 18.08
C GLY A 341 18.49 11.75 18.91
N VAL A 342 17.65 12.39 19.71
CA VAL A 342 16.55 11.67 20.37
C VAL A 342 15.62 11.11 19.27
N PRO A 343 15.26 9.80 19.29
CA PRO A 343 14.34 9.24 18.33
C PRO A 343 13.02 10.01 18.32
N PRO A 344 12.44 10.32 17.15
CA PRO A 344 11.21 11.08 17.10
C PRO A 344 10.05 10.26 17.70
N LEU A 345 9.09 10.95 18.32
CA LEU A 345 8.02 10.32 19.10
C LEU A 345 7.15 9.38 18.28
N TRP A 346 6.88 9.71 17.02
CA TRP A 346 6.17 8.82 16.08
C TRP A 346 6.85 7.46 15.85
N LEU A 347 8.14 7.34 16.17
CA LEU A 347 8.92 6.12 16.05
C LEU A 347 9.05 5.37 17.37
N SER A 348 9.26 6.09 18.47
CA SER A 348 9.59 5.51 19.78
C SER A 348 8.40 5.28 20.71
N ASP A 349 7.30 6.02 20.53
CA ASP A 349 6.14 5.99 21.43
C ASP A 349 4.98 5.21 20.79
N ASP A 350 4.59 4.10 21.42
CA ASP A 350 3.49 3.24 20.97
C ASP A 350 2.12 3.92 21.07
N LEU A 351 1.92 4.84 22.02
CA LEU A 351 0.70 5.63 22.13
C LEU A 351 0.60 6.65 20.99
N VAL A 352 1.72 7.25 20.60
CA VAL A 352 1.77 8.14 19.43
C VAL A 352 1.52 7.34 18.15
N ARG A 353 2.15 6.17 17.97
CA ARG A 353 1.93 5.30 16.80
C ARG A 353 0.47 4.86 16.67
N SER A 354 -0.11 4.36 17.75
CA SER A 354 -1.52 3.94 17.78
C SER A 354 -2.47 5.13 17.61
N GLY A 355 -2.14 6.28 18.20
CA GLY A 355 -2.85 7.54 18.02
C GLY A 355 -2.85 8.01 16.57
N ILE A 356 -1.72 7.95 15.86
CA ILE A 356 -1.62 8.30 14.43
C ILE A 356 -2.56 7.41 13.60
N ARG A 357 -2.53 6.09 13.81
CA ARG A 357 -3.41 5.15 13.08
C ARG A 357 -4.88 5.45 13.34
N ALA A 358 -5.24 5.67 14.61
CA ALA A 358 -6.61 6.01 15.01
C ALA A 358 -7.06 7.35 14.39
N MET A 359 -6.20 8.35 14.39
CA MET A 359 -6.47 9.66 13.79
C MET A 359 -6.71 9.54 12.28
N LEU A 360 -5.86 8.82 11.55
CA LEU A 360 -6.06 8.55 10.12
C LEU A 360 -7.37 7.79 9.85
N GLN A 361 -7.72 6.79 10.66
CA GLN A 361 -9.00 6.07 10.51
C GLN A 361 -10.21 6.97 10.72
N ILE A 362 -10.14 7.91 11.67
CA ILE A 362 -11.23 8.89 11.88
C ILE A 362 -11.36 9.81 10.67
N GLU A 363 -10.25 10.31 10.11
CA GLU A 363 -10.29 11.16 8.92
C GLU A 363 -10.88 10.41 7.70
N ARG A 364 -10.52 9.14 7.53
CA ARG A 364 -11.12 8.29 6.47
C ARG A 364 -12.61 8.02 6.72
N ALA A 365 -13.05 7.91 7.97
CA ALA A 365 -14.47 7.80 8.30
C ALA A 365 -15.23 9.10 7.99
N ASP A 366 -14.65 10.27 8.28
CA ASP A 366 -15.25 11.56 7.95
C ASP A 366 -15.44 11.73 6.43
N GLU A 367 -14.45 11.30 5.63
CA GLU A 367 -14.55 11.25 4.16
C GLU A 367 -15.63 10.27 3.68
N GLU A 368 -15.64 9.04 4.20
CA GLU A 368 -16.64 8.02 3.83
C GLU A 368 -18.05 8.51 4.16
N ASP A 369 -18.26 9.07 5.35
CA ASP A 369 -19.56 9.61 5.77
C ASP A 369 -20.01 10.76 4.86
N ALA A 370 -19.10 11.62 4.41
CA ALA A 370 -19.41 12.69 3.46
C ALA A 370 -19.81 12.14 2.08
N MET A 371 -19.12 11.11 1.59
CA MET A 371 -19.45 10.44 0.33
C MET A 371 -20.80 9.73 0.42
N LEU A 372 -21.03 8.92 1.47
CA LEU A 372 -22.29 8.19 1.67
C LEU A 372 -23.50 9.12 1.78
N ARG A 373 -23.34 10.31 2.39
CA ARG A 373 -24.39 11.35 2.42
C ARG A 373 -24.71 11.89 1.03
N LYS A 374 -23.72 12.05 0.16
CA LYS A 374 -23.94 12.48 -1.24
C LYS A 374 -24.66 11.38 -2.01
N GLU A 375 -24.22 10.13 -1.89
CA GLU A 375 -24.87 8.97 -2.51
C GLU A 375 -26.32 8.80 -2.04
N ALA A 376 -26.58 8.92 -0.74
CA ALA A 376 -27.93 8.83 -0.18
C ALA A 376 -28.83 9.98 -0.66
N ARG A 377 -28.28 11.17 -0.85
CA ARG A 377 -29.00 12.30 -1.44
C ARG A 377 -29.32 12.04 -2.91
N GLY A 378 -28.35 11.56 -3.69
CA GLY A 378 -28.55 11.20 -5.09
C GLY A 378 -29.66 10.16 -5.27
N LEU A 379 -29.63 9.10 -4.44
CA LEU A 379 -30.69 8.09 -4.39
C LEU A 379 -32.08 8.67 -4.12
N ARG A 380 -32.19 9.61 -3.17
CA ARG A 380 -33.46 10.25 -2.83
C ARG A 380 -33.97 11.13 -3.96
N ILE A 381 -33.10 11.91 -4.58
CA ILE A 381 -33.47 12.77 -5.72
C ILE A 381 -33.96 11.90 -6.87
N TRP A 382 -33.19 10.88 -7.24
CA TRP A 382 -33.58 9.93 -8.29
C TRP A 382 -34.94 9.29 -7.99
N PHE A 383 -35.18 8.82 -6.76
CA PHE A 383 -36.47 8.22 -6.39
C PHE A 383 -37.64 9.19 -6.52
N ILE A 384 -37.45 10.47 -6.14
CA ILE A 384 -38.49 11.50 -6.27
C ILE A 384 -38.78 11.76 -7.75
N GLU A 385 -37.76 11.92 -8.58
CA GLU A 385 -37.90 12.15 -10.03
C GLU A 385 -38.65 10.98 -10.71
N GLU A 386 -38.28 9.72 -10.40
CA GLU A 386 -38.96 8.54 -10.93
C GLU A 386 -40.42 8.45 -10.44
N TRP A 387 -40.67 8.83 -9.19
CA TRP A 387 -42.02 8.85 -8.62
C TRP A 387 -42.91 9.89 -9.31
N GLU A 388 -42.40 11.08 -9.58
CA GLU A 388 -43.10 12.13 -10.32
C GLU A 388 -43.43 11.68 -11.74
N VAL A 389 -42.47 11.07 -12.45
CA VAL A 389 -42.67 10.51 -13.79
C VAL A 389 -43.76 9.42 -13.78
N LEU A 390 -43.74 8.54 -12.79
CA LEU A 390 -44.75 7.49 -12.66
C LEU A 390 -46.15 8.06 -12.43
N ASN A 391 -46.29 9.06 -11.55
CA ASN A 391 -47.60 9.70 -11.31
C ASN A 391 -48.14 10.38 -12.56
N LEU A 392 -47.29 11.09 -13.30
CA LEU A 392 -47.68 11.71 -14.58
C LEU A 392 -48.13 10.66 -15.60
N ALA A 393 -47.46 9.49 -15.65
CA ALA A 393 -47.85 8.40 -16.54
C ALA A 393 -49.19 7.77 -16.13
N ILE A 394 -49.45 7.61 -14.84
CA ILE A 394 -50.72 7.13 -14.28
C ILE A 394 -51.87 8.08 -14.65
N GLU A 395 -51.68 9.39 -14.43
CA GLU A 395 -52.66 10.43 -14.77
C GLU A 395 -52.99 10.43 -16.27
N ASN A 396 -51.98 10.28 -17.14
CA ASN A 396 -52.17 10.30 -18.59
C ASN A 396 -52.79 9.00 -19.15
N THR A 397 -52.62 7.86 -18.49
CA THR A 397 -53.11 6.55 -18.99
C THR A 397 -54.44 6.13 -18.37
N GLY A 398 -54.89 6.80 -17.30
CA GLY A 398 -56.13 6.45 -16.58
C GLY A 398 -56.08 5.09 -15.86
N MET A 399 -54.90 4.47 -15.75
CA MET A 399 -54.70 3.20 -15.04
C MET A 399 -54.57 3.45 -13.54
N SER A 400 -55.13 2.58 -12.68
CA SER A 400 -54.93 2.70 -11.24
C SER A 400 -53.52 2.24 -10.84
N CYS A 401 -52.91 2.96 -9.88
CA CYS A 401 -51.56 2.69 -9.37
C CYS A 401 -51.41 1.23 -8.90
N PRO A 402 -50.37 0.48 -9.34
CA PRO A 402 -50.08 -0.84 -8.76
C PRO A 402 -49.74 -0.69 -7.28
N THR A 403 -50.48 -1.37 -6.43
CA THR A 403 -50.52 -1.24 -4.95
C THR A 403 -49.22 -1.61 -4.21
N LYS A 404 -48.08 -1.82 -4.90
CA LYS A 404 -46.85 -2.41 -4.32
C LYS A 404 -45.72 -1.43 -3.97
N LEU A 405 -45.86 -0.12 -4.20
CA LEU A 405 -44.75 0.84 -4.03
C LEU A 405 -44.59 1.44 -2.61
N TRP A 406 -45.50 1.17 -1.68
CA TRP A 406 -45.50 1.78 -0.34
C TRP A 406 -44.31 1.42 0.57
N TYR A 407 -43.49 0.41 0.23
CA TYR A 407 -42.43 -0.08 1.13
C TYR A 407 -41.10 0.69 1.09
N ILE A 408 -40.90 1.62 0.14
CA ILE A 408 -39.58 2.27 -0.05
C ILE A 408 -39.39 3.49 0.87
N LEU A 409 -40.46 4.05 1.43
CA LEU A 409 -40.44 5.29 2.23
C LEU A 409 -39.95 5.13 3.69
N LEU A 410 -39.61 3.91 4.15
CA LEU A 410 -39.31 3.63 5.56
C LEU A 410 -37.86 3.18 5.86
N ILE A 411 -36.92 3.27 4.91
CA ILE A 411 -35.48 3.04 5.13
C ILE A 411 -34.73 4.37 5.03
#